data_AF-A0A451A967-F1
#
_entry.id   AF-A0A451A967-F1
#
_cell.length_a   1.000
_cell.length_b   1.000
_cell.length_c   1.000
_cell.angle_alpha   90.00
_cell.angle_beta   90.00
_cell.angle_gamma   90.00
#
_symmetry.space_group_name_H-M   'P 1'
#
loop_
_entity.id
_entity.type
_entity.pdbx_description
1 polymer ?
#
loop_
_entity_poly.entity_id
_entity_poly.type
_entity_poly.pdbx_seq_one_letter_code
_entity_poly.pdbx_strand_id
1 'polypeptide(L)'
;MQKKLSRGKSVGYVANLPPCLIGMEAYASSNRWYRIFTEMGHIVRLIAPQLVKPFVKSNNKNDAIDAEALCEAVQRPKMRFVSPKSIEQQDIRSIHRIREGAIRERTRQANRIRGLSMKYGIIIPQGINHSRKRIPEIIEDEENGLTMWFRRLLSGLHEEMLHKDERIASSGGPRVFKNARELAAWLGLVPRQHSTGGKTTLGEIRQHYR
;
A
#
# COMPACT_ATOMS: atom_id res chain seq x y z
N MET A 1 -35.39 7.36 -4.40
CA MET A 1 -34.91 8.65 -4.94
C MET A 1 -33.51 8.45 -5.50
N GLN A 2 -33.24 8.85 -6.74
CA GLN A 2 -31.90 8.81 -7.33
C GLN A 2 -31.46 10.25 -7.63
N LYS A 3 -30.33 10.69 -7.06
CA LYS A 3 -29.81 12.06 -7.24
C LYS A 3 -28.30 12.02 -7.39
N LYS A 4 -27.79 12.59 -8.49
CA LYS A 4 -26.35 12.72 -8.74
C LYS A 4 -25.81 13.98 -8.07
N LEU A 5 -24.74 13.84 -7.28
CA LEU A 5 -24.13 14.95 -6.54
C LEU A 5 -22.64 15.03 -6.84
N SER A 6 -22.12 16.25 -6.98
CA SER A 6 -20.67 16.48 -7.04
C SER A 6 -20.06 16.42 -5.64
N ARG A 7 -18.77 16.08 -5.54
CA ARG A 7 -18.04 15.91 -4.26
C ARG A 7 -18.14 17.13 -3.33
N GLY A 8 -18.13 18.34 -3.88
CA GLY A 8 -18.24 19.58 -3.10
C GLY A 8 -19.65 19.84 -2.56
N LYS A 9 -20.69 19.32 -3.22
CA LYS A 9 -22.09 19.50 -2.82
C LYS A 9 -22.62 18.36 -1.93
N SER A 10 -21.87 17.27 -1.80
CA SER A 10 -22.31 16.07 -1.07
C SER A 10 -22.48 16.33 0.43
N VAL A 11 -21.52 17.03 1.04
CA VAL A 11 -21.55 17.36 2.48
C VAL A 11 -22.78 18.20 2.81
N GLY A 12 -22.98 19.30 2.09
CA GLY A 12 -24.11 20.20 2.32
C GLY A 12 -25.46 19.55 2.05
N TYR A 13 -25.54 18.62 1.10
CA TYR A 13 -26.78 17.87 0.88
C TYR A 13 -27.09 16.90 2.01
N VAL A 14 -26.11 16.10 2.45
CA VAL A 14 -26.28 15.11 3.52
C VAL A 14 -26.59 15.78 4.86
N ALA A 15 -25.96 16.93 5.15
CA ALA A 15 -26.23 17.71 6.37
C ALA A 15 -27.69 18.17 6.50
N ASN A 16 -28.42 18.31 5.38
CA ASN A 16 -29.83 18.70 5.38
C ASN A 16 -30.80 17.50 5.41
N LEU A 17 -30.29 16.26 5.43
CA LEU A 17 -31.12 15.07 5.55
C LEU A 17 -31.32 14.71 7.03
N PRO A 18 -32.49 14.15 7.40
CA PRO A 18 -32.64 13.54 8.72
C PRO A 18 -31.66 12.37 8.89
N PRO A 19 -31.31 12.00 10.15
CA PRO A 19 -30.52 10.82 10.45
C PRO A 19 -31.01 9.60 9.66
N CYS A 20 -30.10 8.97 8.90
CA CYS A 20 -30.45 7.89 7.98
C CYS A 20 -29.29 6.90 7.82
N LEU A 21 -29.57 5.75 7.22
CA LEU A 21 -28.57 4.73 6.91
C LEU A 21 -27.85 5.08 5.60
N ILE A 22 -26.53 5.29 5.67
CA ILE A 22 -25.68 5.60 4.53
C ILE A 22 -24.79 4.39 4.22
N GLY A 23 -25.05 3.77 3.08
CA GLY A 23 -24.17 2.80 2.45
C GLY A 23 -23.01 3.45 1.73
N MET A 24 -21.77 3.02 1.99
CA MET A 24 -20.61 3.45 1.22
C MET A 24 -19.72 2.27 0.85
N GLU A 25 -19.17 2.28 -0.35
CA GLU A 25 -18.09 1.38 -0.71
C GLU A 25 -16.81 1.76 0.06
N ALA A 26 -16.10 0.77 0.58
CA ALA A 26 -14.85 0.96 1.30
C ALA A 26 -13.71 1.25 0.32
N TYR A 27 -13.31 2.53 0.23
CA TYR A 27 -12.20 3.00 -0.58
C TYR A 27 -11.28 3.95 0.23
N ALA A 28 -10.21 4.43 -0.39
CA ALA A 28 -9.19 5.27 0.25
C ALA A 28 -9.77 6.48 1.00
N SER A 29 -10.79 7.15 0.44
CA SER A 29 -11.43 8.33 1.02
C SER A 29 -12.63 8.02 1.92
N SER A 30 -13.13 6.78 1.95
CA SER A 30 -14.38 6.44 2.63
C SER A 30 -14.32 6.65 4.15
N ASN A 31 -13.15 6.52 4.77
CA ASN A 31 -13.01 6.79 6.21
C ASN A 31 -13.22 8.27 6.56
N ARG A 32 -12.86 9.21 5.66
CA ARG A 32 -13.12 10.63 5.87
C ARG A 32 -14.63 10.89 5.88
N TRP A 33 -15.33 10.34 4.88
CA TRP A 33 -16.78 10.47 4.75
C TRP A 33 -17.53 9.78 5.89
N TYR A 34 -17.07 8.61 6.31
CA TYR A 34 -17.59 7.92 7.48
C TYR A 34 -17.63 8.83 8.71
N ARG A 35 -16.51 9.51 9.02
CA ARG A 35 -16.42 10.43 10.16
C ARG A 35 -17.41 11.60 10.03
N ILE A 36 -17.35 12.31 8.91
CA ILE A 36 -18.21 13.48 8.65
C ILE A 36 -19.69 13.12 8.77
N PHE A 37 -20.12 12.03 8.15
CA PHE A 37 -21.54 11.65 8.17
C PHE A 37 -21.97 11.05 9.51
N THR A 38 -21.07 10.39 10.24
CA THR A 38 -21.36 9.92 11.61
C THR A 38 -21.51 11.10 12.57
N GLU A 39 -20.66 12.13 12.46
CA GLU A 39 -20.76 13.37 13.24
C GLU A 39 -22.07 14.13 12.95
N MET A 40 -22.60 14.03 11.74
CA MET A 40 -23.92 14.55 11.35
C MET A 40 -25.10 13.69 11.87
N GLY A 41 -24.83 12.60 12.60
CA GLY A 41 -25.87 11.74 13.19
C GLY A 41 -26.36 10.61 12.28
N HIS A 42 -25.76 10.40 11.11
CA HIS A 42 -26.14 9.29 10.23
C HIS A 42 -25.49 7.97 10.66
N ILE A 43 -26.16 6.86 10.35
CA ILE A 43 -25.61 5.51 10.54
C ILE A 43 -24.84 5.15 9.25
N VAL A 44 -23.51 5.14 9.30
CA VAL A 44 -22.69 4.82 8.12
C VAL A 44 -22.26 3.36 8.12
N ARG A 45 -22.42 2.68 6.99
CA ARG A 45 -22.00 1.29 6.78
C ARG A 45 -21.06 1.20 5.59
N LEU A 46 -19.82 0.77 5.83
CA LEU A 46 -18.82 0.55 4.78
C LEU A 46 -18.88 -0.90 4.27
N ILE A 47 -18.96 -1.12 2.96
CA ILE A 47 -18.96 -2.46 2.35
C ILE A 47 -17.71 -2.63 1.48
N ALA A 48 -17.08 -3.80 1.53
CA ALA A 48 -15.96 -4.11 0.65
C ALA A 48 -16.44 -4.22 -0.81
N PRO A 49 -15.69 -3.70 -1.81
CA PRO A 49 -16.06 -3.78 -3.24
C PRO A 49 -16.48 -5.18 -3.71
N GLN A 50 -15.77 -6.19 -3.21
CA GLN A 50 -15.99 -7.60 -3.54
C GLN A 50 -17.37 -8.12 -3.10
N LEU A 51 -17.93 -7.55 -2.03
CA LEU A 51 -19.24 -7.92 -1.51
C LEU A 51 -20.37 -7.14 -2.20
N VAL A 52 -20.07 -6.00 -2.84
CA VAL A 52 -21.04 -5.24 -3.65
C VAL A 52 -21.19 -5.86 -5.04
N LYS A 53 -20.09 -6.37 -5.61
CA LYS A 53 -20.05 -6.92 -6.98
C LYS A 53 -21.17 -7.92 -7.32
N PRO A 54 -21.57 -8.87 -6.45
CA PRO A 54 -22.66 -9.80 -6.75
C PRO A 54 -24.04 -9.15 -6.93
N PHE A 55 -24.22 -7.90 -6.47
CA PHE A 55 -25.49 -7.16 -6.55
C PHE A 55 -25.56 -6.25 -7.79
N VAL A 56 -24.52 -6.21 -8.62
CA VAL A 56 -24.48 -5.41 -9.84
C VAL A 56 -25.27 -6.12 -10.94
N LYS A 57 -26.42 -5.56 -11.33
CA LYS A 57 -27.41 -6.18 -12.24
C LYS A 57 -27.01 -6.14 -13.73
N SER A 58 -25.99 -5.36 -14.10
CA SER A 58 -25.50 -5.27 -15.48
C SER A 58 -24.00 -5.02 -15.53
N ASN A 59 -23.33 -5.60 -16.53
CA ASN A 59 -21.89 -5.47 -16.70
C ASN A 59 -21.47 -4.09 -17.27
N ASN A 60 -22.44 -3.25 -17.64
CA ASN A 60 -22.20 -1.87 -18.06
C ASN A 60 -21.92 -0.99 -16.84
N LYS A 61 -20.72 -0.40 -16.79
CA LYS A 61 -20.32 0.52 -15.71
C LYS A 61 -21.20 1.77 -15.71
N ASN A 62 -21.97 1.96 -14.65
CA ASN A 62 -22.79 3.13 -14.44
C ASN A 62 -22.91 3.41 -12.94
N ASP A 63 -22.58 4.64 -12.52
CA ASP A 63 -22.64 5.09 -11.12
C ASP A 63 -24.02 4.84 -10.48
N ALA A 64 -25.11 4.92 -11.25
CA ALA A 64 -26.46 4.66 -10.75
C ALA A 64 -26.69 3.18 -10.41
N ILE A 65 -26.13 2.27 -11.23
CA ILE A 65 -26.21 0.83 -11.02
C ILE A 65 -25.35 0.44 -9.81
N ASP A 66 -24.16 1.03 -9.69
CA ASP A 66 -23.27 0.80 -8.54
C ASP A 66 -23.92 1.30 -7.22
N ALA A 67 -24.60 2.46 -7.26
CA ALA A 67 -25.34 2.98 -6.12
C ALA A 67 -26.53 2.09 -5.73
N GLU A 68 -27.26 1.55 -6.71
CA GLU A 68 -28.37 0.62 -6.46
C GLU A 68 -27.87 -0.69 -5.85
N ALA A 69 -26.81 -1.27 -6.42
CA ALA A 69 -26.17 -2.49 -5.91
C ALA A 69 -25.70 -2.31 -4.45
N LEU A 70 -25.14 -1.14 -4.14
CA LEU A 70 -24.72 -0.80 -2.78
C LEU A 70 -25.91 -0.67 -1.83
N CYS A 71 -26.99 0.00 -2.25
CA CYS A 71 -28.22 0.10 -1.46
C CYS A 71 -28.82 -1.28 -1.16
N GLU A 72 -28.83 -2.19 -2.14
CA GLU A 72 -29.30 -3.56 -1.96
C GLU A 72 -28.40 -4.34 -1.00
N ALA A 73 -27.07 -4.24 -1.17
CA ALA A 73 -26.09 -4.92 -0.34
C ALA A 73 -26.20 -4.51 1.14
N VAL A 74 -26.35 -3.22 1.43
CA VAL A 74 -26.44 -2.68 2.79
C VAL A 74 -27.65 -3.22 3.57
N GLN A 75 -28.73 -3.54 2.88
CA GLN A 75 -29.96 -4.02 3.50
C GLN A 75 -29.93 -5.52 3.82
N ARG A 76 -28.94 -6.27 3.34
CA ARG A 76 -28.88 -7.72 3.56
C ARG A 76 -28.60 -8.04 5.04
N PRO A 77 -29.42 -8.87 5.72
CA PRO A 77 -29.26 -9.15 7.15
C PRO A 77 -27.92 -9.76 7.55
N LYS A 78 -27.31 -10.55 6.66
CA LYS A 78 -26.01 -11.21 6.87
C LYS A 78 -24.83 -10.45 6.24
N MET A 79 -25.02 -9.18 5.88
CA MET A 79 -23.96 -8.38 5.25
C MET A 79 -22.81 -8.14 6.21
N ARG A 80 -21.58 -8.24 5.69
CA ARG A 80 -20.36 -7.91 6.44
C ARG A 80 -19.92 -6.49 6.12
N PHE A 81 -19.71 -5.71 7.17
CA PHE A 81 -19.26 -4.33 7.06
C PHE A 81 -17.78 -4.21 7.43
N VAL A 82 -17.09 -3.31 6.73
CA VAL A 82 -15.69 -2.96 7.00
C VAL A 82 -15.64 -1.97 8.14
N SER A 83 -14.86 -2.27 9.18
CA SER A 83 -14.64 -1.31 10.27
C SER A 83 -13.89 -0.08 9.75
N PRO A 84 -14.37 1.14 10.08
CA PRO A 84 -13.63 2.37 9.78
C PRO A 84 -12.29 2.37 10.53
N LYS A 85 -11.29 2.99 9.92
CA LYS A 85 -9.96 3.14 10.53
C LYS A 85 -9.87 4.48 11.23
N SER A 86 -9.28 4.50 12.44
CA SER A 86 -8.91 5.77 13.07
C SER A 86 -7.87 6.52 12.22
N ILE A 87 -7.65 7.79 12.53
CA ILE A 87 -6.64 8.61 11.84
C ILE A 87 -5.25 8.00 12.06
N GLU A 88 -4.93 7.61 13.28
CA GLU A 88 -3.64 7.00 13.62
C GLU A 88 -3.43 5.68 12.86
N GLN A 89 -4.49 4.87 12.71
CA GLN A 89 -4.44 3.64 11.91
C GLN A 89 -4.25 3.92 10.41
N GLN A 90 -4.69 5.07 9.90
CA GLN A 90 -4.45 5.50 8.53
C GLN A 90 -3.00 5.95 8.35
N ASP A 91 -2.46 6.68 9.32
CA ASP A 91 -1.08 7.14 9.32
C ASP A 91 -0.11 5.95 9.35
N ILE A 92 -0.32 5.02 10.27
CA ILE A 92 0.47 3.79 10.37
C ILE A 92 0.48 3.04 9.03
N ARG A 93 -0.68 2.83 8.39
CA ARG A 93 -0.74 2.18 7.08
C ARG A 93 -0.02 2.94 5.98
N SER A 94 -0.04 4.27 6.03
CA SER A 94 0.62 5.13 5.05
C SER A 94 2.13 5.01 5.20
N ILE A 95 2.64 5.04 6.43
CA ILE A 95 4.05 4.80 6.76
C ILE A 95 4.51 3.42 6.26
N HIS A 96 3.74 2.37 6.52
CA HIS A 96 4.05 1.02 6.02
C HIS A 96 4.11 1.00 4.49
N ARG A 97 3.14 1.62 3.80
CA ARG A 97 3.11 1.64 2.33
C ARG A 97 4.34 2.32 1.75
N ILE A 98 4.78 3.44 2.32
CA ILE A 98 6.00 4.15 1.89
C ILE A 98 7.24 3.29 2.14
N ARG A 99 7.38 2.72 3.34
CA ARG A 99 8.50 1.82 3.68
C ARG A 99 8.57 0.62 2.73
N GLU A 100 7.44 -0.03 2.49
CA GLU A 100 7.35 -1.15 1.56
C GLU A 100 7.74 -0.76 0.13
N GLY A 101 7.30 0.41 -0.33
CA GLY A 101 7.70 0.99 -1.61
C GLY A 101 9.21 1.14 -1.69
N ALA A 102 9.81 1.79 -0.69
CA ALA A 102 11.26 1.99 -0.62
C ALA A 102 12.05 0.66 -0.62
N ILE A 103 11.58 -0.37 0.12
CA ILE A 103 12.19 -1.71 0.10
C ILE A 103 12.15 -2.33 -1.30
N ARG A 104 11.01 -2.21 -2.01
CA ARG A 104 10.89 -2.73 -3.38
C ARG A 104 11.80 -1.98 -4.35
N GLU A 105 11.86 -0.66 -4.23
CA GLU A 105 12.73 0.19 -5.04
C GLU A 105 14.20 -0.15 -4.86
N ARG A 106 14.65 -0.26 -3.60
CA ARG A 106 16.01 -0.71 -3.26
C ARG A 106 16.32 -2.09 -3.84
N THR A 107 15.39 -3.04 -3.69
CA THR A 107 15.59 -4.40 -4.22
C THR A 107 15.71 -4.41 -5.74
N ARG A 108 14.87 -3.62 -6.42
CA ARG A 108 14.93 -3.44 -7.88
C ARG A 108 16.25 -2.79 -8.31
N GLN A 109 16.75 -1.82 -7.56
CA GLN A 109 18.04 -1.20 -7.81
C GLN A 109 19.20 -2.18 -7.63
N ALA A 110 19.21 -2.95 -6.54
CA ALA A 110 20.21 -4.01 -6.34
C ALA A 110 20.19 -5.01 -7.51
N ASN A 111 19.01 -5.47 -7.94
CA ASN A 111 18.89 -6.34 -9.11
C ASN A 111 19.37 -5.69 -10.41
N ARG A 112 19.13 -4.38 -10.60
CA ARG A 112 19.65 -3.62 -11.74
C ARG A 112 21.18 -3.58 -11.73
N ILE A 113 21.79 -3.28 -10.57
CA ILE A 113 23.25 -3.26 -10.42
C ILE A 113 23.81 -4.64 -10.75
N ARG A 114 23.26 -5.70 -10.15
CA ARG A 114 23.66 -7.09 -10.44
C ARG A 114 23.61 -7.40 -11.94
N GLY A 115 22.50 -7.07 -12.61
CA GLY A 115 22.35 -7.32 -14.05
C GLY A 115 23.29 -6.49 -14.92
N LEU A 116 23.66 -5.28 -14.50
CA LEU A 116 24.67 -4.47 -15.19
C LEU A 116 26.07 -5.07 -15.01
N SER A 117 26.45 -5.44 -13.78
CA SER A 117 27.76 -6.05 -13.47
C SER A 117 27.97 -7.35 -14.24
N MET A 118 26.93 -8.16 -14.44
CA MET A 118 27.02 -9.41 -15.20
C MET A 118 27.49 -9.22 -16.64
N LYS A 119 27.23 -8.06 -17.27
CA LYS A 119 27.70 -7.76 -18.63
C LYS A 119 29.21 -7.65 -18.74
N TYR A 120 29.87 -7.39 -17.62
CA TYR A 120 31.32 -7.29 -17.50
C TYR A 120 31.92 -8.57 -16.87
N GLY A 121 31.16 -9.67 -16.82
CA GLY A 121 31.60 -10.93 -16.21
C GLY A 121 31.56 -10.94 -14.68
N ILE A 122 31.08 -9.86 -14.04
CA ILE A 122 31.10 -9.72 -12.59
C ILE A 122 29.79 -10.24 -11.99
N ILE A 123 29.88 -11.33 -11.24
CA ILE A 123 28.73 -11.98 -10.60
C ILE A 123 28.62 -11.53 -9.15
N ILE A 124 27.49 -10.90 -8.83
CA ILE A 124 27.12 -10.53 -7.45
C ILE A 124 26.00 -11.48 -6.97
N PRO A 125 26.21 -12.22 -5.86
CA PRO A 125 25.20 -13.11 -5.30
C PRO A 125 23.89 -12.40 -4.96
N GLN A 126 22.79 -13.15 -4.88
CA GLN A 126 21.49 -12.59 -4.54
C GLN A 126 21.44 -12.10 -3.09
N GLY A 127 20.80 -10.96 -2.88
CA GLY A 127 20.54 -10.39 -1.56
C GLY A 127 21.17 -9.02 -1.38
N ILE A 128 20.52 -8.18 -0.57
CA ILE A 128 20.93 -6.78 -0.41
C ILE A 128 22.31 -6.65 0.25
N ASN A 129 22.60 -7.52 1.21
CA ASN A 129 23.88 -7.52 1.92
C ASN A 129 25.06 -7.83 0.99
N HIS A 130 24.87 -8.74 0.03
CA HIS A 130 25.89 -9.04 -0.97
C HIS A 130 26.16 -7.83 -1.85
N SER A 131 25.12 -7.16 -2.37
CA SER A 131 25.30 -5.93 -3.14
C SER A 131 26.00 -4.85 -2.33
N ARG A 132 25.61 -4.62 -1.06
CA ARG A 132 26.23 -3.60 -0.21
C ARG A 132 27.74 -3.80 -0.04
N LYS A 133 28.18 -5.04 0.20
CA LYS A 133 29.59 -5.36 0.45
C LYS A 133 30.42 -5.44 -0.84
N ARG A 134 29.89 -6.10 -1.86
CA ARG A 134 30.65 -6.43 -3.08
C ARG A 134 30.83 -5.25 -4.03
N ILE A 135 29.90 -4.28 -4.04
CA ILE A 135 29.99 -3.15 -4.98
C ILE A 135 31.24 -2.29 -4.72
N PRO A 136 31.56 -1.88 -3.48
CA PRO A 136 32.83 -1.21 -3.17
C PRO A 136 34.06 -2.03 -3.60
N GLU A 137 34.10 -3.33 -3.25
CA GLU A 137 35.19 -4.24 -3.65
C GLU A 137 35.40 -4.25 -5.17
N ILE A 138 34.32 -4.30 -5.96
CA ILE A 138 34.36 -4.24 -7.42
C ILE A 138 34.87 -2.89 -7.93
N ILE A 139 34.51 -1.79 -7.27
CA ILE A 139 34.92 -0.44 -7.67
C ILE A 139 36.42 -0.22 -7.39
N GLU A 140 36.96 -0.84 -6.34
CA GLU A 140 38.37 -0.73 -5.95
C GLU A 140 39.29 -1.71 -6.68
N ASP A 141 38.77 -2.84 -7.16
CA ASP A 141 39.53 -3.83 -7.91
C ASP A 141 39.91 -3.30 -9.30
N GLU A 142 41.18 -2.93 -9.49
CA GLU A 142 41.72 -2.41 -10.75
C GLU A 142 41.87 -3.50 -11.84
N GLU A 143 41.89 -4.78 -11.46
CA GLU A 143 42.16 -5.91 -12.36
C GLU A 143 40.92 -6.40 -13.12
N ASN A 144 39.71 -6.03 -12.67
CA ASN A 144 38.46 -6.48 -13.29
C ASN A 144 38.10 -5.80 -14.64
N GLY A 145 38.98 -4.97 -15.19
CA GLY A 145 38.82 -4.36 -16.50
C GLY A 145 37.67 -3.34 -16.62
N LEU A 146 37.06 -2.91 -15.50
CA LEU A 146 36.03 -1.89 -15.52
C LEU A 146 36.60 -0.50 -15.83
N THR A 147 35.97 0.20 -16.76
CA THR A 147 36.31 1.60 -17.06
C THR A 147 35.91 2.53 -15.92
N MET A 148 36.58 3.69 -15.84
CA MET A 148 36.25 4.74 -14.87
C MET A 148 34.79 5.18 -14.95
N TRP A 149 34.20 5.24 -16.15
CA TRP A 149 32.79 5.60 -16.34
C TRP A 149 31.83 4.62 -15.68
N PHE A 150 32.10 3.32 -15.83
CA PHE A 150 31.25 2.30 -15.22
C PHE A 150 31.44 2.23 -13.70
N ARG A 151 32.68 2.41 -13.20
CA ARG A 151 32.96 2.54 -11.77
C ARG A 151 32.18 3.69 -11.14
N ARG A 152 32.18 4.88 -11.79
CA ARG A 152 31.38 6.04 -11.34
C ARG A 152 29.88 5.75 -11.35
N LEU A 153 29.37 5.07 -12.39
CA LEU A 153 27.97 4.66 -12.45
C LEU A 153 27.61 3.71 -11.29
N LEU A 154 28.45 2.72 -11.00
CA LEU A 154 28.24 1.79 -9.88
C LEU A 154 28.28 2.52 -8.53
N SER A 155 29.21 3.47 -8.34
CA SER A 155 29.30 4.30 -7.12
C SER A 155 28.00 5.07 -6.90
N GLY A 156 27.52 5.82 -7.91
CA GLY A 156 26.27 6.57 -7.78
C GLY A 156 25.06 5.68 -7.50
N LEU A 157 24.97 4.52 -8.16
CA LEU A 157 23.91 3.55 -7.90
C LEU A 157 24.00 2.92 -6.50
N HIS A 158 25.20 2.77 -5.94
CA HIS A 158 25.43 2.27 -4.59
C HIS A 158 25.07 3.30 -3.54
N GLU A 159 25.50 4.55 -3.69
CA GLU A 159 25.14 5.66 -2.82
C GLU A 159 23.63 5.85 -2.76
N GLU A 160 22.96 5.85 -3.91
CA GLU A 160 21.50 5.90 -3.98
C GLU A 160 20.81 4.73 -3.27
N MET A 161 21.44 3.54 -3.28
CA MET A 161 20.93 2.36 -2.59
C MET A 161 21.07 2.50 -1.07
N LEU A 162 22.21 3.03 -0.59
CA LEU A 162 22.45 3.32 0.82
C LEU A 162 21.50 4.40 1.36
N HIS A 163 21.27 5.47 0.60
CA HIS A 163 20.30 6.49 0.99
C HIS A 163 18.87 5.93 1.11
N LYS A 164 18.49 4.98 0.24
CA LYS A 164 17.20 4.26 0.38
C LYS A 164 17.18 3.40 1.64
N ASP A 165 18.30 2.80 2.04
CA ASP A 165 18.40 2.05 3.29
C ASP A 165 18.19 2.90 4.53
N GLU A 166 18.80 4.08 4.58
CA GLU A 166 18.60 5.05 5.66
C GLU A 166 17.13 5.51 5.75
N ARG A 167 16.51 5.79 4.61
CA ARG A 167 15.08 6.11 4.54
C ARG A 167 14.21 4.97 5.04
N ILE A 168 14.54 3.72 4.70
CA ILE A 168 13.83 2.55 5.22
C ILE A 168 14.02 2.47 6.74
N ALA A 169 15.24 2.64 7.25
CA ALA A 169 15.52 2.58 8.69
C ALA A 169 14.78 3.66 9.49
N SER A 170 14.72 4.89 8.97
CA SER A 170 14.05 6.03 9.60
C SER A 170 12.52 6.03 9.48
N SER A 171 11.96 5.25 8.55
CA SER A 171 10.51 5.11 8.34
C SER A 171 9.85 4.29 9.45
N GLY A 172 9.57 4.95 10.57
CA GLY A 172 8.78 4.45 11.71
C GLY A 172 9.55 3.49 12.61
N GLY A 173 10.03 3.99 13.75
CA GLY A 173 10.66 3.17 14.79
C GLY A 173 9.64 2.35 15.62
N PRO A 174 10.10 1.43 16.49
CA PRO A 174 9.24 0.53 17.28
C PRO A 174 8.19 1.25 18.14
N ARG A 175 8.46 2.50 18.54
CA ARG A 175 7.58 3.31 19.40
C ARG A 175 6.31 3.81 18.71
N VAL A 176 6.21 3.65 17.38
CA VAL A 176 5.01 4.05 16.63
C VAL A 176 3.87 3.01 16.76
N PHE A 177 4.16 1.81 17.25
CA PHE A 177 3.21 0.70 17.28
C PHE A 177 2.50 0.61 18.64
N LYS A 178 1.16 0.58 18.62
CA LYS A 178 0.34 0.49 19.84
C LYS A 178 0.26 -0.92 20.40
N ASN A 179 0.63 -1.94 19.61
CA ASN A 179 0.54 -3.35 20.01
C ASN A 179 1.52 -4.24 19.23
N ALA A 180 1.71 -5.47 19.75
CA ALA A 180 2.60 -6.47 19.16
C ALA A 180 2.20 -6.91 17.75
N ARG A 181 0.91 -6.84 17.38
CA ARG A 181 0.44 -7.18 16.03
C ARG A 181 0.90 -6.13 15.00
N GLU A 182 0.83 -4.85 15.34
CA GLU A 182 1.33 -3.76 14.51
C GLU A 182 2.85 -3.83 14.34
N LEU A 183 3.58 -4.15 15.42
CA LEU A 183 5.01 -4.41 15.36
C LEU A 183 5.33 -5.65 14.51
N ALA A 184 4.58 -6.75 14.64
CA ALA A 184 4.78 -7.95 13.83
C ALA A 184 4.52 -7.68 12.34
N ALA A 185 3.49 -6.89 12.01
CA ALA A 185 3.26 -6.42 10.64
C ALA A 185 4.41 -5.53 10.16
N TRP A 186 4.95 -4.66 11.01
CA TRP A 186 6.11 -3.82 10.71
C TRP A 186 7.39 -4.63 10.41
N LEU A 187 7.64 -5.66 11.21
CA LEU A 187 8.76 -6.59 11.03
C LEU A 187 8.59 -7.50 9.79
N GLY A 188 7.43 -7.46 9.13
CA GLY A 188 7.10 -8.35 8.01
C GLY A 188 6.81 -9.80 8.46
N LEU A 189 6.49 -10.00 9.74
CA LEU A 189 6.13 -11.29 10.35
C LEU A 189 4.66 -11.66 10.11
N VAL A 190 3.87 -10.76 9.53
CA VAL A 190 2.48 -11.02 9.13
C VAL A 190 2.45 -11.25 7.61
N PRO A 191 1.80 -12.32 7.13
CA PRO A 191 1.64 -12.59 5.70
C PRO A 191 1.06 -11.37 4.98
N ARG A 192 1.69 -10.95 3.88
CA ARG A 192 1.18 -9.85 3.05
C ARG A 192 -0.15 -10.26 2.45
N GLN A 193 -1.18 -9.42 2.57
CA GLN A 193 -2.43 -9.63 1.86
C GLN A 193 -2.46 -8.73 0.62
N HIS A 194 -2.32 -9.31 -0.56
CA HIS A 194 -2.53 -8.58 -1.81
C HIS A 194 -4.01 -8.71 -2.20
N SER A 195 -4.67 -7.58 -2.45
CA SER A 195 -6.02 -7.53 -3.01
C SER A 195 -6.04 -6.57 -4.19
N THR A 196 -5.98 -7.14 -5.40
CA THR A 196 -6.13 -6.40 -6.65
C THR A 196 -7.14 -7.16 -7.52
N GLY A 197 -8.14 -6.47 -8.07
CA GLY A 197 -9.08 -7.07 -9.04
C GLY A 197 -9.96 -8.21 -8.53
N GLY A 198 -10.23 -8.29 -7.22
CA GLY A 198 -11.15 -9.29 -6.65
C GLY A 198 -10.54 -10.65 -6.32
N LYS A 199 -9.21 -10.80 -6.39
CA LYS A 199 -8.50 -11.97 -5.84
C LYS A 199 -7.66 -11.55 -4.63
N THR A 200 -7.83 -12.28 -3.53
CA THR A 200 -7.02 -12.12 -2.32
C THR A 200 -5.99 -13.23 -2.29
N THR A 201 -4.71 -12.88 -2.40
CA THR A 201 -3.60 -13.81 -2.21
C THR A 201 -2.85 -13.46 -0.93
N LEU A 202 -2.69 -14.47 -0.07
CA LEU A 202 -1.76 -14.43 1.06
C LEU A 202 -0.35 -14.65 0.51
N GLY A 203 0.49 -13.62 0.59
CA GLY A 203 1.90 -13.70 0.26
C GLY A 203 2.72 -14.25 1.42
N GLU A 204 3.91 -14.76 1.10
CA GLU A 204 4.86 -15.30 2.07
C GLU A 204 5.28 -14.27 3.13
N ILE A 205 5.54 -14.76 4.35
CA ILE A 205 6.19 -13.99 5.40
C ILE A 205 7.63 -13.72 4.95
N ARG A 206 7.97 -12.45 4.68
CA ARG A 206 9.33 -12.06 4.32
C ARG A 206 9.95 -11.30 5.50
N GLN A 207 10.80 -11.98 6.26
CA GLN A 207 11.67 -11.32 7.23
C GLN A 207 12.57 -10.34 6.46
N HIS A 208 12.32 -9.04 6.62
CA HIS A 208 13.13 -7.99 5.97
C HIS A 208 14.42 -7.66 6.73
N TYR A 209 14.80 -8.50 7.71
CA TYR A 209 16.01 -8.42 8.52
C TYR A 209 16.72 -9.79 8.54
N ARG A 210 17.36 -10.16 7.44
CA ARG A 210 18.54 -11.04 7.43
C ARG A 210 19.47 -10.59 6.32
#